data_AF-A0A2H0X8V2-F1
#
_entry.id   AF-A0A2H0X8V2-F1
#
_cell.length_a   1.000
_cell.length_b   1.000
_cell.length_c   1.000
_cell.angle_alpha   90.00
_cell.angle_beta   90.00
_cell.angle_gamma   90.00
#
_symmetry.space_group_name_H-M   'P 1'
#
loop_
_entity.id
_entity.type
_entity.pdbx_description
1 polymer ?
#
loop_
_entity_poly.entity_id
_entity_poly.type
_entity_poly.pdbx_seq_one_letter_code
_entity_poly.pdbx_strand_id
1 'polypeptide(L)'
;FINSPLSGQGPGNFFYINKKYQSYPNSDTNYAHNSFFESLSLNGFPYTLIFFNLIIFGLIYKYRLNRLDFAIGLTSLFNSLLDPSWNSFGILVLTLFFIFNQNPNLINPPSKNNPKILQKYFPPIIICLCLIFFISKTASDLLFNFKEYQKSILIDPFNNNPRLAILPQNLDTTITFYANDFHLYQQLINLIPLPQAEIYYLKLIDLDPLSHLPEIIKLNEFYQQSSQYQKQLNMSLLVLNRFPTQIPTQKFYSSVSLMFYHTAINNYHTHPQESIELMEKAVTVYPGLSHLYIELTNLYSFTNQTQAAKSILTETCFQYPFATPHCQEYLEQSKTKGYLLPGSTYFRDFISDYLSSPTISTPKSDSPLSF
;
A
#
# COMPACT_ATOMS: atom_id res chain seq x y z
N PHE A 1 -4.13 17.18 -4.64
CA PHE A 1 -4.69 18.16 -5.58
C PHE A 1 -4.68 17.67 -7.02
N ILE A 2 -3.53 17.30 -7.61
CA ILE A 2 -3.41 16.93 -9.05
C ILE A 2 -4.52 15.99 -9.54
N ASN A 3 -4.87 14.96 -8.76
CA ASN A 3 -5.87 13.96 -9.16
C ASN A 3 -7.32 14.40 -8.98
N SER A 4 -7.59 15.47 -8.23
CA SER A 4 -8.94 15.99 -8.01
C SER A 4 -8.89 17.49 -7.72
N PRO A 5 -8.69 18.32 -8.77
CA PRO A 5 -8.46 19.75 -8.59
C PRO A 5 -9.75 20.52 -8.30
N LEU A 6 -10.91 20.07 -8.79
CA LEU A 6 -12.17 20.78 -8.66
C LEU A 6 -12.89 20.50 -7.35
N SER A 7 -12.99 19.24 -6.94
CA SER A 7 -13.67 18.83 -5.71
C SER A 7 -12.71 18.65 -4.53
N GLY A 8 -11.39 18.72 -4.77
CA GLY A 8 -10.40 18.35 -3.79
C GLY A 8 -10.45 16.84 -3.52
N GLN A 9 -9.73 16.40 -2.50
CA GLN A 9 -9.66 15.00 -2.10
C GLN A 9 -10.61 14.70 -0.94
N GLY A 10 -11.53 15.62 -0.64
CA GLY A 10 -12.43 15.55 0.50
C GLY A 10 -11.80 16.15 1.76
N PRO A 11 -12.63 16.73 2.66
CA PRO A 11 -12.17 17.29 3.93
C PRO A 11 -11.46 16.23 4.76
N GLY A 12 -10.36 16.62 5.40
CA GLY A 12 -9.66 15.77 6.36
C GLY A 12 -8.55 14.85 5.82
N ASN A 13 -8.39 14.76 4.51
CA ASN A 13 -7.46 13.79 3.89
C ASN A 13 -6.04 14.31 3.67
N PHE A 14 -5.74 15.54 4.09
CA PHE A 14 -4.46 16.20 3.80
C PHE A 14 -3.28 15.43 4.40
N PHE A 15 -3.37 14.96 5.65
CA PHE A 15 -2.30 14.17 6.28
C PHE A 15 -2.10 12.81 5.62
N TYR A 16 -3.18 12.15 5.19
CA TYR A 16 -3.11 10.90 4.45
C TYR A 16 -2.41 11.10 3.10
N ILE A 17 -2.79 12.15 2.37
CA ILE A 17 -2.18 12.53 1.10
C ILE A 17 -0.71 12.91 1.30
N ASN A 18 -0.40 13.71 2.32
CA ASN A 18 0.96 14.11 2.64
C ASN A 18 1.83 12.88 2.94
N LYS A 19 1.36 11.98 3.80
CA LYS A 19 2.07 10.73 4.13
C LYS A 19 2.21 9.79 2.93
N LYS A 20 1.20 9.71 2.06
CA LYS A 20 1.25 9.00 0.78
C LYS A 20 2.37 9.53 -0.12
N TYR A 21 2.55 10.85 -0.14
CA TYR A 21 3.61 11.43 -0.93
C TYR A 21 4.96 11.38 -0.23
N GLN A 22 5.08 11.45 1.11
CA GLN A 22 6.34 11.47 1.88
C GLN A 22 7.41 10.43 1.49
N SER A 23 7.02 9.27 0.94
CA SER A 23 7.95 8.24 0.47
C SER A 23 8.48 8.45 -0.95
N TYR A 24 8.02 9.47 -1.68
CA TYR A 24 8.52 9.77 -3.03
C TYR A 24 9.83 10.57 -2.93
N PRO A 25 10.82 10.32 -3.80
CA PRO A 25 12.15 10.95 -3.71
C PRO A 25 12.14 12.49 -3.85
N ASN A 26 11.00 13.10 -4.18
CA ASN A 26 10.80 14.55 -4.31
C ASN A 26 9.68 15.11 -3.40
N SER A 27 9.23 14.35 -2.40
CA SER A 27 8.06 14.72 -1.58
C SER A 27 8.37 15.32 -0.23
N ASP A 28 9.65 15.52 0.10
CA ASP A 28 10.04 16.20 1.32
C ASP A 28 9.56 17.65 1.26
N THR A 29 8.30 17.83 1.62
CA THR A 29 7.60 19.10 1.65
C THR A 29 7.08 19.30 3.07
N ASN A 30 8.03 19.43 4.01
CA ASN A 30 7.80 20.30 5.17
C ASN A 30 7.24 21.69 4.73
N TYR A 31 7.38 22.03 3.44
CA TYR A 31 6.82 23.19 2.73
C TYR A 31 5.32 23.14 2.35
N ALA A 32 4.60 22.03 2.49
CA ALA A 32 3.19 21.95 2.08
C ALA A 32 2.18 22.30 3.19
N HIS A 33 2.63 22.65 4.39
CA HIS A 33 1.79 22.91 5.56
C HIS A 33 1.23 24.35 5.63
N ASN A 34 0.84 24.94 4.50
CA ASN A 34 0.11 26.21 4.54
C ASN A 34 -1.39 26.02 4.36
N SER A 35 -2.16 26.90 4.99
CA SER A 35 -3.63 26.80 5.03
C SER A 35 -4.27 26.90 3.64
N PHE A 36 -3.59 27.52 2.67
CA PHE A 36 -4.07 27.62 1.30
C PHE A 36 -3.98 26.28 0.55
N PHE A 37 -2.80 25.66 0.52
CA PHE A 37 -2.59 24.38 -0.15
C PHE A 37 -3.33 23.25 0.54
N GLU A 38 -3.42 23.30 1.87
CA GLU A 38 -4.27 22.37 2.62
C GLU A 38 -5.74 22.51 2.19
N SER A 39 -6.30 23.73 2.23
CA SER A 39 -7.67 23.98 1.77
C SER A 39 -7.88 23.56 0.31
N LEU A 40 -6.93 23.87 -0.57
CA LEU A 40 -6.96 23.51 -1.99
C LEU A 40 -6.98 21.99 -2.19
N SER A 41 -6.16 21.28 -1.42
CA SER A 41 -6.07 19.82 -1.49
C SER A 41 -7.34 19.13 -1.00
N LEU A 42 -8.00 19.70 0.02
CA LEU A 42 -9.16 19.13 0.69
C LEU A 42 -10.46 19.45 -0.03
N ASN A 43 -10.66 20.72 -0.36
CA ASN A 43 -11.96 21.25 -0.80
C ASN A 43 -12.00 21.61 -2.29
N GLY A 44 -10.84 21.58 -2.96
CA GLY A 44 -10.73 21.90 -4.37
C GLY A 44 -10.76 23.40 -4.67
N PHE A 45 -10.45 23.70 -5.92
CA PHE A 45 -10.20 25.05 -6.41
C PHE A 45 -11.37 26.04 -6.18
N PRO A 46 -12.65 25.71 -6.50
CA PRO A 46 -13.75 26.65 -6.38
C PRO A 46 -14.00 27.07 -4.92
N TYR A 47 -13.98 26.11 -3.99
CA TYR A 47 -14.19 26.39 -2.57
C TYR A 47 -13.06 27.25 -2.01
N THR A 48 -11.80 26.84 -2.25
CA THR A 48 -10.63 27.56 -1.73
C THR A 48 -10.59 28.99 -2.24
N LEU A 49 -10.90 29.23 -3.52
CA LEU A 49 -11.00 30.58 -4.05
C LEU A 49 -12.09 31.41 -3.37
N ILE A 50 -13.30 30.86 -3.23
CA ILE A 50 -14.41 31.59 -2.58
C ILE A 50 -14.02 31.95 -1.13
N PHE A 51 -13.46 30.99 -0.41
CA PHE A 51 -13.06 31.16 0.99
C PHE A 51 -11.97 32.24 1.16
N PHE A 52 -10.89 32.19 0.38
CA PHE A 52 -9.82 33.19 0.48
C PHE A 52 -10.24 34.56 -0.03
N ASN A 53 -11.12 34.63 -1.05
CA ASN A 53 -11.72 35.91 -1.47
C ASN A 53 -12.54 36.56 -0.34
N LEU A 54 -13.27 35.78 0.45
CA LEU A 54 -14.00 36.29 1.62
C LEU A 54 -13.05 36.87 2.68
N ILE A 55 -11.90 36.23 2.91
CA ILE A 55 -10.86 36.74 3.82
C ILE A 55 -10.32 38.07 3.32
N ILE A 56 -9.95 38.16 2.04
CA ILE A 56 -9.43 39.40 1.43
C ILE A 56 -10.48 40.53 1.51
N PHE A 57 -11.74 40.23 1.19
CA PHE A 57 -12.82 41.22 1.29
C PHE A 57 -12.99 41.74 2.72
N GLY A 58 -12.93 40.83 3.71
CA GLY A 58 -12.98 41.18 5.12
C GLY A 58 -11.80 42.06 5.56
N LEU A 59 -10.58 41.79 5.08
CA LEU A 59 -9.41 42.63 5.35
C LEU A 59 -9.54 44.03 4.74
N ILE A 60 -9.98 44.14 3.48
CA ILE A 60 -10.22 45.44 2.82
C ILE A 60 -11.24 46.27 3.60
N TYR A 61 -12.29 45.61 4.10
CA TYR A 61 -13.30 46.25 4.94
C TYR A 61 -12.69 46.76 6.25
N LYS A 62 -11.89 45.92 6.94
CA LYS A 62 -11.22 46.28 8.20
C LYS A 62 -10.22 47.41 8.05
N TYR A 63 -9.49 47.47 6.94
CA TYR A 63 -8.58 48.57 6.65
C TYR A 63 -9.25 49.94 6.72
N ARG A 64 -10.54 50.02 6.30
CA ARG A 64 -11.32 51.25 6.31
C ARG A 64 -11.90 51.60 7.69
N LEU A 65 -12.13 50.61 8.56
CA LEU A 65 -12.78 50.81 9.86
C LEU A 65 -11.82 50.86 11.04
N ASN A 66 -10.93 49.89 11.14
CA ASN A 66 -10.01 49.73 12.25
C ASN A 66 -8.67 49.21 11.74
N ARG A 67 -7.69 50.11 11.66
CA ARG A 67 -6.35 49.81 11.12
C ARG A 67 -5.57 48.83 11.98
N LEU A 68 -5.83 48.76 13.30
CA LEU A 68 -5.17 47.82 14.20
C LEU A 68 -5.66 46.38 13.94
N ASP A 69 -6.98 46.18 13.86
CA ASP A 69 -7.58 44.88 13.49
C ASP A 69 -7.11 44.42 12.11
N PHE A 70 -7.01 45.35 11.16
CA PHE A 70 -6.45 45.07 9.83
C PHE A 70 -5.01 44.59 9.92
N ALA A 71 -4.15 45.29 10.66
CA ALA A 71 -2.74 44.92 10.80
C ALA A 71 -2.59 43.55 11.48
N ILE A 72 -3.37 43.27 12.52
CA ILE A 72 -3.37 41.98 13.22
C ILE A 72 -3.87 40.88 12.27
N GLY A 73 -5.03 41.06 11.63
CA GLY A 73 -5.60 40.08 10.70
C GLY A 73 -4.69 39.81 9.50
N LEU A 74 -4.06 40.83 8.93
CA LEU A 74 -3.11 40.68 7.83
C LEU A 74 -1.86 39.91 8.27
N THR A 75 -1.30 40.25 9.43
CA THR A 75 -0.11 39.59 9.98
C THR A 75 -0.42 38.12 10.31
N SER A 76 -1.59 37.84 10.89
CA SER A 76 -2.05 36.47 11.12
C SER A 76 -2.29 35.73 9.80
N LEU A 77 -2.85 36.35 8.77
CA LEU A 77 -3.03 35.69 7.47
C LEU A 77 -1.68 35.29 6.87
N PHE A 78 -0.71 36.21 6.86
CA PHE A 78 0.64 35.90 6.36
C PHE A 78 1.30 34.79 7.17
N ASN A 79 1.20 34.82 8.49
CA ASN A 79 1.72 33.73 9.32
C ASN A 79 0.99 32.41 9.01
N SER A 80 -0.33 32.38 8.81
CA SER A 80 -1.05 31.16 8.42
C SER A 80 -0.62 30.60 7.05
N LEU A 81 -0.21 31.48 6.13
CA LEU A 81 0.25 31.11 4.80
C LEU A 81 1.74 30.70 4.75
N LEU A 82 2.53 31.16 5.71
CA LEU A 82 3.98 30.99 5.74
C LEU A 82 4.46 30.06 6.86
N ASP A 83 3.64 29.78 7.86
CA ASP A 83 3.98 28.88 8.97
C ASP A 83 3.88 27.42 8.50
N PRO A 84 5.01 26.70 8.44
CA PRO A 84 5.04 25.28 8.10
C PRO A 84 4.56 24.38 9.25
N SER A 85 4.23 24.95 10.41
CA SER A 85 3.80 24.21 11.60
C SER A 85 2.28 24.09 11.71
N TRP A 86 1.84 23.17 12.56
CA TRP A 86 0.45 22.84 12.86
C TRP A 86 -0.37 24.02 13.44
N ASN A 87 0.28 25.15 13.71
CA ASN A 87 -0.36 26.37 14.20
C ASN A 87 -1.06 27.17 13.09
N SER A 88 -0.78 26.87 11.81
CA SER A 88 -1.32 27.62 10.66
C SER A 88 -2.85 27.71 10.67
N PHE A 89 -3.55 26.66 11.13
CA PHE A 89 -5.00 26.67 11.31
C PHE A 89 -5.45 27.55 12.49
N GLY A 90 -4.79 27.46 13.65
CA GLY A 90 -5.09 28.32 14.80
C GLY A 90 -4.86 29.81 14.50
N ILE A 91 -3.81 30.12 13.75
CA ILE A 91 -3.50 31.47 13.28
C ILE A 91 -4.52 31.94 12.22
N LEU A 92 -5.02 31.03 11.37
CA LEU A 92 -6.14 31.34 10.45
C LEU A 92 -7.41 31.67 11.23
N VAL A 93 -7.71 30.93 12.30
CA VAL A 93 -8.89 31.22 13.14
C VAL A 93 -8.76 32.58 13.82
N LEU A 94 -7.58 32.95 14.31
CA LEU A 94 -7.31 34.31 14.82
C LEU A 94 -7.51 35.37 13.72
N THR A 95 -7.06 35.09 12.50
CA THR A 95 -7.28 35.96 11.34
C THR A 95 -8.78 36.19 11.10
N LEU A 96 -9.56 35.11 11.05
CA LEU A 96 -11.00 35.17 10.88
C LEU A 96 -11.67 35.91 12.04
N PHE A 97 -11.21 35.70 13.28
CA PHE A 97 -11.69 36.41 14.44
C PHE A 97 -11.45 37.93 14.31
N PHE A 98 -10.24 38.40 14.05
CA PHE A 98 -10.01 39.86 13.94
C PHE A 98 -10.72 40.48 12.73
N ILE A 99 -10.92 39.71 11.65
CA ILE A 99 -11.67 40.15 10.47
C ILE A 99 -13.18 40.27 10.77
N PHE A 100 -13.76 39.30 11.49
CA PHE A 100 -15.23 39.17 11.63
C PHE A 100 -15.79 39.50 13.03
N ASN A 101 -14.99 39.50 14.09
CA ASN A 101 -15.45 39.59 15.48
C ASN A 101 -15.90 41.00 15.92
N GLN A 102 -15.50 42.07 15.22
CA GLN A 102 -16.03 43.42 15.48
C GLN A 102 -16.88 43.92 14.32
N ASN A 103 -17.88 43.13 13.97
CA ASN A 103 -18.74 43.43 12.84
C ASN A 103 -20.22 43.46 13.23
N PRO A 104 -20.63 44.42 14.09
CA PRO A 104 -22.03 44.57 14.46
C PRO A 104 -22.92 44.79 13.23
N ASN A 105 -22.38 45.31 12.11
CA ASN A 105 -23.11 45.53 10.86
C ASN A 105 -23.23 44.30 9.93
N LEU A 106 -22.44 43.24 10.16
CA LEU A 106 -22.62 41.93 9.48
C LEU A 106 -23.63 41.05 10.24
N ILE A 107 -23.85 41.31 11.53
CA ILE A 107 -24.86 40.64 12.37
C ILE A 107 -26.17 41.46 12.41
N ASN A 108 -26.08 42.79 12.35
CA ASN A 108 -27.16 43.76 12.34
C ASN A 108 -26.82 44.95 11.43
N PRO A 109 -27.06 44.84 10.11
CA PRO A 109 -26.82 45.95 9.18
C PRO A 109 -27.62 47.20 9.59
N PRO A 110 -27.01 48.41 9.53
CA PRO A 110 -27.67 49.64 9.92
C PRO A 110 -28.88 49.87 9.01
N SER A 111 -30.03 50.18 9.60
CA SER A 111 -31.37 50.15 8.97
C SER A 111 -31.63 51.25 7.93
N LYS A 112 -30.62 51.68 7.17
CA LYS A 112 -30.75 52.78 6.19
C LYS A 112 -30.88 52.35 4.74
N ASN A 113 -30.91 51.07 4.43
CA ASN A 113 -31.49 50.52 3.20
C ASN A 113 -31.69 49.02 3.42
N ASN A 114 -32.89 48.50 3.16
CA ASN A 114 -33.27 47.09 3.34
C ASN A 114 -32.12 46.15 2.94
N PRO A 115 -31.33 45.64 3.90
CA PRO A 115 -30.28 44.69 3.58
C PRO A 115 -31.01 43.41 3.20
N LYS A 116 -30.79 42.93 1.97
CA LYS A 116 -31.37 41.66 1.51
C LYS A 116 -31.12 40.63 2.61
N ILE A 117 -32.18 39.94 3.06
CA ILE A 117 -32.20 39.02 4.21
C ILE A 117 -30.93 38.16 4.34
N LEU A 118 -30.36 37.71 3.21
CA LEU A 118 -29.06 37.03 3.16
C LEU A 118 -27.93 37.76 3.92
N GLN A 119 -27.71 39.06 3.73
CA GLN A 119 -26.57 39.77 4.33
C GLN A 119 -26.63 39.86 5.86
N LYS A 120 -27.83 39.81 6.46
CA LYS A 120 -28.04 39.90 7.90
C LYS A 120 -27.82 38.55 8.61
N TYR A 121 -28.24 37.46 7.99
CA TYR A 121 -28.23 36.13 8.62
C TYR A 121 -27.06 35.25 8.18
N PHE A 122 -26.51 35.47 6.99
CA PHE A 122 -25.44 34.64 6.44
C PHE A 122 -24.15 34.66 7.29
N PRO A 123 -23.64 35.81 7.76
CA PRO A 123 -22.41 35.83 8.57
C PRO A 123 -22.56 35.16 9.95
N PRO A 124 -23.63 35.42 10.73
CA PRO A 124 -23.90 34.67 11.97
C PRO A 124 -24.03 33.17 11.73
N ILE A 125 -24.74 32.76 10.66
CA ILE A 125 -24.89 31.34 10.31
C ILE A 125 -23.52 30.73 10.01
N ILE A 126 -22.66 31.39 9.23
CA ILE A 126 -21.30 30.91 8.97
C ILE A 126 -20.48 30.80 10.25
N ILE A 127 -20.52 31.81 11.12
CA ILE A 127 -19.78 31.80 12.41
C ILE A 127 -20.25 30.63 13.27
N CYS A 128 -21.56 30.41 13.40
CA CYS A 128 -22.12 29.28 14.14
C CYS A 128 -21.70 27.95 13.51
N LEU A 129 -21.74 27.81 12.19
CA LEU A 129 -21.27 26.60 11.50
C LEU A 129 -19.77 26.34 11.75
N CYS A 130 -18.93 27.37 11.68
CA CYS A 130 -17.50 27.27 11.97
C CYS A 130 -17.23 26.89 13.43
N LEU A 131 -17.98 27.45 14.39
CA LEU A 131 -17.86 27.12 15.82
C LEU A 131 -18.31 25.70 16.11
N ILE A 132 -19.44 25.27 15.55
CA ILE A 132 -19.93 23.89 15.68
C ILE A 132 -18.88 22.92 15.14
N PHE A 133 -18.32 23.21 13.95
CA PHE A 133 -17.28 22.39 13.34
C PHE A 133 -16.00 22.34 14.19
N PHE A 134 -15.57 23.47 14.76
CA PHE A 134 -14.39 23.52 15.62
C PHE A 134 -14.58 22.72 16.91
N ILE A 135 -15.74 22.88 17.56
CA ILE A 135 -16.06 22.18 18.81
C ILE A 135 -16.20 20.67 18.55
N SER A 136 -16.91 20.29 17.49
CA SER A 136 -17.06 18.88 17.11
C SER A 136 -15.70 18.25 16.83
N LYS A 137 -14.83 18.94 16.08
CA LYS A 137 -13.47 18.47 15.79
C LYS A 137 -12.64 18.27 17.06
N THR A 138 -12.60 19.27 17.91
CA THR A 138 -11.80 19.25 19.15
C THR A 138 -12.27 18.16 20.11
N ALA A 139 -13.59 18.02 20.28
CA ALA A 139 -14.16 16.97 21.11
C ALA A 139 -13.87 15.58 20.54
N SER A 140 -13.93 15.43 19.22
CA SER A 140 -13.60 14.19 18.53
C SER A 140 -12.13 13.78 18.74
N ASP A 141 -11.19 14.71 18.64
CA ASP A 141 -9.75 14.45 18.84
C ASP A 141 -9.42 14.10 20.29
N LEU A 142 -10.08 14.73 21.26
CA LEU A 142 -9.95 14.36 22.68
C LEU A 142 -10.42 12.92 22.93
N LEU A 143 -11.61 12.56 22.42
CA LEU A 143 -12.13 11.20 22.52
C LEU A 143 -11.22 10.17 21.85
N PHE A 144 -10.60 10.54 20.73
CA PHE A 144 -9.60 9.70 20.06
C PHE A 144 -8.39 9.43 20.97
N ASN A 145 -7.84 10.46 21.60
CA ASN A 145 -6.68 10.32 22.50
C ASN A 145 -6.99 9.46 23.72
N PHE A 146 -8.24 9.45 24.18
CA PHE A 146 -8.73 8.55 25.25
C PHE A 146 -9.11 7.15 24.75
N LYS A 147 -8.85 6.82 23.48
CA LYS A 147 -9.21 5.54 22.83
C LYS A 147 -10.71 5.27 22.73
N GLU A 148 -11.56 6.29 22.90
CA GLU A 148 -13.02 6.20 22.70
C GLU A 148 -13.40 6.43 21.24
N TYR A 149 -12.88 5.58 20.36
CA TYR A 149 -12.93 5.78 18.91
C TYR A 149 -14.34 5.89 18.32
N GLN A 150 -15.31 5.15 18.87
CA GLN A 150 -16.70 5.20 18.39
C GLN A 150 -17.36 6.56 18.67
N LYS A 151 -17.15 7.12 19.86
CA LYS A 151 -17.70 8.44 20.21
C LYS A 151 -16.98 9.56 19.45
N SER A 152 -15.68 9.39 19.22
CA SER A 152 -14.90 10.29 18.37
C SER A 152 -15.54 10.44 16.98
N ILE A 153 -15.87 9.33 16.32
CA ILE A 153 -16.51 9.33 14.99
C ILE A 153 -17.93 9.90 15.04
N LEU A 154 -18.72 9.58 16.07
CA LEU A 154 -20.09 10.09 16.19
C LEU A 154 -20.13 11.63 16.24
N ILE A 155 -19.16 12.24 16.91
CA ILE A 155 -19.10 13.69 17.10
C ILE A 155 -18.50 14.40 15.88
N ASP A 156 -17.50 13.81 15.23
CA ASP A 156 -16.95 14.30 13.97
C ASP A 156 -16.79 13.12 12.99
N PRO A 157 -17.78 12.88 12.11
CA PRO A 157 -17.68 11.82 11.10
C PRO A 157 -16.59 12.10 10.07
N PHE A 158 -16.02 13.31 10.07
CA PHE A 158 -14.87 13.70 9.28
C PHE A 158 -13.57 13.64 10.10
N ASN A 159 -13.48 12.85 11.18
CA ASN A 159 -12.24 12.77 11.95
C ASN A 159 -11.10 12.06 11.18
N ASN A 160 -9.94 12.74 11.10
CA ASN A 160 -8.83 12.56 10.16
C ASN A 160 -7.82 11.51 10.59
N ASN A 161 -8.12 10.69 11.59
CA ASN A 161 -7.14 9.72 12.05
C ASN A 161 -7.18 8.49 11.13
N PRO A 162 -6.07 8.11 10.45
CA PRO A 162 -6.06 6.92 9.59
C PRO A 162 -6.45 5.65 10.35
N ARG A 163 -6.28 5.60 11.69
CA ARG A 163 -6.78 4.51 12.52
C ARG A 163 -8.32 4.43 12.61
N LEU A 164 -9.03 5.55 12.44
CA LEU A 164 -10.49 5.62 12.47
C LEU A 164 -11.12 5.22 11.12
N ALA A 165 -10.45 5.51 9.98
CA ALA A 165 -10.88 5.10 8.64
C ALA A 165 -10.86 3.58 8.44
N ILE A 166 -10.04 2.88 9.25
CA ILE A 166 -9.84 1.43 9.21
C ILE A 166 -10.75 0.71 10.23
N LEU A 167 -11.58 1.45 10.98
CA LEU A 167 -12.57 0.82 11.84
C LEU A 167 -13.66 0.15 11.00
N PRO A 168 -14.17 -1.03 11.41
CA PRO A 168 -15.13 -1.81 10.62
C PRO A 168 -16.35 -1.03 10.13
N GLN A 169 -16.77 0.01 10.86
CA GLN A 169 -17.96 0.82 10.59
C GLN A 169 -17.77 1.82 9.44
N ASN A 170 -16.54 2.24 9.15
CA ASN A 170 -16.20 3.20 8.10
C ASN A 170 -15.46 2.54 6.92
N LEU A 171 -15.14 1.25 7.04
CA LEU A 171 -14.31 0.56 6.09
C LEU A 171 -14.96 0.49 4.70
N ASP A 172 -16.27 0.22 4.63
CA ASP A 172 -17.00 0.17 3.36
C ASP A 172 -17.00 1.53 2.63
N THR A 173 -17.27 2.60 3.37
CA THR A 173 -17.21 3.97 2.85
C THR A 173 -15.80 4.32 2.39
N THR A 174 -14.79 3.97 3.18
CA THR A 174 -13.37 4.22 2.86
C THR A 174 -12.95 3.45 1.61
N ILE A 175 -13.27 2.17 1.51
CA ILE A 175 -12.98 1.36 0.32
C ILE A 175 -13.71 1.93 -0.90
N THR A 176 -14.94 2.41 -0.76
CA THR A 176 -15.70 3.01 -1.87
C THR A 176 -15.00 4.24 -2.44
N PHE A 177 -14.53 5.16 -1.59
CA PHE A 177 -13.87 6.38 -2.05
C PHE A 177 -12.41 6.17 -2.48
N TYR A 178 -11.75 5.13 -1.96
CA TYR A 178 -10.31 4.87 -2.16
C TYR A 178 -10.02 3.51 -2.80
N ALA A 179 -10.95 2.98 -3.60
CA ALA A 179 -10.85 1.66 -4.20
C ALA A 179 -9.57 1.42 -5.04
N ASN A 180 -8.95 2.50 -5.52
CA ASN A 180 -7.73 2.45 -6.33
C ASN A 180 -6.47 2.91 -5.56
N ASP A 181 -6.53 3.00 -4.23
CA ASP A 181 -5.41 3.45 -3.42
C ASP A 181 -4.63 2.28 -2.80
N PHE A 182 -3.46 1.99 -3.35
CA PHE A 182 -2.58 0.91 -2.89
C PHE A 182 -2.19 1.05 -1.40
N HIS A 183 -2.00 2.28 -0.90
CA HIS A 183 -1.60 2.50 0.50
C HIS A 183 -2.67 2.09 1.49
N LEU A 184 -3.95 2.25 1.14
CA LEU A 184 -5.06 1.79 1.96
C LEU A 184 -4.96 0.27 2.15
N TYR A 185 -4.82 -0.48 1.06
CA TYR A 185 -4.74 -1.94 1.12
C TYR A 185 -3.49 -2.43 1.85
N GLN A 186 -2.34 -1.77 1.70
CA GLN A 186 -1.15 -2.06 2.50
C GLN A 186 -1.41 -1.88 4.00
N GLN A 187 -2.10 -0.81 4.41
CA GLN A 187 -2.45 -0.60 5.82
C GLN A 187 -3.42 -1.66 6.33
N LEU A 188 -4.42 -2.02 5.52
CA LEU A 188 -5.39 -3.06 5.87
C LEU A 188 -4.72 -4.42 6.06
N ILE A 189 -3.80 -4.79 5.17
CA ILE A 189 -3.02 -6.03 5.25
C ILE A 189 -2.15 -6.10 6.52
N ASN A 190 -1.60 -4.97 6.95
CA ASN A 190 -0.78 -4.91 8.17
C ASN A 190 -1.60 -5.02 9.46
N LEU A 191 -2.88 -4.64 9.42
CA LEU A 191 -3.75 -4.61 10.59
C LEU A 191 -4.63 -5.86 10.71
N ILE A 192 -5.00 -6.46 9.59
CA ILE A 192 -5.90 -7.60 9.52
C ILE A 192 -5.07 -8.83 9.15
N PRO A 193 -5.06 -9.90 9.95
CA PRO A 193 -4.35 -11.12 9.61
C PRO A 193 -5.03 -11.89 8.47
N LEU A 194 -4.28 -12.78 7.82
CA LEU A 194 -4.87 -13.84 6.99
C LEU A 194 -5.64 -14.83 7.89
N PRO A 195 -6.79 -15.38 7.45
CA PRO A 195 -7.35 -15.30 6.09
C PRO A 195 -8.18 -14.04 5.78
N GLN A 196 -8.60 -13.28 6.79
CA GLN A 196 -9.55 -12.17 6.58
C GLN A 196 -9.01 -11.08 5.65
N ALA A 197 -7.69 -10.89 5.62
CA ALA A 197 -7.04 -9.94 4.72
C ALA A 197 -6.88 -10.39 3.27
N GLU A 198 -7.23 -11.64 2.90
CA GLU A 198 -7.05 -12.17 1.53
C GLU A 198 -7.61 -11.23 0.47
N ILE A 199 -8.81 -10.68 0.70
CA ILE A 199 -9.45 -9.73 -0.22
C ILE A 199 -8.62 -8.47 -0.47
N TYR A 200 -7.86 -8.01 0.52
CA TYR A 200 -7.03 -6.81 0.40
C TYR A 200 -5.71 -7.12 -0.30
N TYR A 201 -5.13 -8.31 -0.09
CA TYR A 201 -3.99 -8.78 -0.89
C TYR A 201 -4.37 -8.83 -2.36
N LEU A 202 -5.50 -9.47 -2.70
CA LEU A 202 -5.96 -9.58 -4.08
C LEU A 202 -6.21 -8.20 -4.72
N LYS A 203 -6.83 -7.27 -3.97
CA LYS A 203 -7.01 -5.89 -4.47
C LYS A 203 -5.70 -5.16 -4.70
N LEU A 204 -4.73 -5.30 -3.81
CA LEU A 204 -3.41 -4.68 -3.99
C LEU A 204 -2.71 -5.25 -5.24
N ILE A 205 -2.79 -6.55 -5.45
CA ILE A 205 -2.23 -7.26 -6.60
C ILE A 205 -2.93 -6.88 -7.91
N ASP A 206 -4.25 -6.69 -7.89
CA ASP A 206 -5.02 -6.25 -9.07
C ASP A 206 -4.60 -4.85 -9.54
N LEU A 207 -4.25 -3.97 -8.59
CA LEU A 207 -3.86 -2.58 -8.89
C LEU A 207 -2.45 -2.48 -9.49
N ASP A 208 -1.46 -3.14 -8.89
CA ASP A 208 -0.09 -3.19 -9.41
C ASP A 208 0.61 -4.52 -9.06
N PRO A 209 0.41 -5.57 -9.89
CA PRO A 209 0.90 -6.91 -9.58
C PRO A 209 2.43 -7.02 -9.56
N LEU A 210 3.14 -6.17 -10.31
CA LEU A 210 4.60 -6.24 -10.42
C LEU A 210 5.29 -5.63 -9.20
N SER A 211 4.77 -4.50 -8.72
CA SER A 211 5.31 -3.82 -7.55
C SER A 211 5.01 -4.56 -6.23
N HIS A 212 4.05 -5.50 -6.25
CA HIS A 212 3.56 -6.21 -5.07
C HIS A 212 3.87 -7.72 -5.10
N LEU A 213 4.99 -8.10 -5.72
CA LEU A 213 5.48 -9.48 -5.69
C LEU A 213 5.68 -10.06 -4.28
N PRO A 214 6.19 -9.32 -3.27
CA PRO A 214 6.28 -9.84 -1.90
C PRO A 214 4.93 -10.27 -1.33
N GLU A 215 3.88 -9.52 -1.62
CA GLU A 215 2.51 -9.84 -1.22
C GLU A 215 1.96 -11.06 -1.97
N ILE A 216 2.32 -11.23 -3.25
CA ILE A 216 1.97 -12.44 -4.03
C ILE A 216 2.64 -13.68 -3.41
N ILE A 217 3.93 -13.62 -3.09
CA ILE A 217 4.67 -14.74 -2.47
C ILE A 217 4.02 -15.12 -1.14
N LYS A 218 3.74 -14.14 -0.28
CA LYS A 218 3.10 -14.38 1.01
C LYS A 218 1.71 -15.00 0.89
N LEU A 219 0.92 -14.56 -0.10
CA LEU A 219 -0.39 -15.15 -0.35
C LEU A 219 -0.28 -16.57 -0.93
N ASN A 220 0.74 -16.84 -1.76
CA ASN A 220 1.04 -18.17 -2.27
C ASN A 220 1.40 -19.15 -1.14
N GLU A 221 2.27 -18.75 -0.21
CA GLU A 221 2.62 -19.53 0.99
C GLU A 221 1.39 -19.83 1.84
N PHE A 222 0.51 -18.85 2.03
CA PHE A 222 -0.76 -19.06 2.73
C PHE A 222 -1.65 -20.09 2.02
N TYR A 223 -1.78 -20.03 0.69
CA TYR A 223 -2.54 -21.01 -0.08
C TYR A 223 -1.91 -22.41 -0.04
N GLN A 224 -0.57 -22.50 -0.01
CA GLN A 224 0.12 -23.76 0.20
C GLN A 224 -0.22 -24.37 1.58
N GLN A 225 -0.05 -23.59 2.65
CA GLN A 225 -0.29 -24.04 4.03
C GLN A 225 -1.75 -24.44 4.27
N SER A 226 -2.68 -23.76 3.60
CA SER A 226 -4.12 -24.06 3.66
C SER A 226 -4.58 -25.09 2.62
N SER A 227 -3.66 -25.73 1.88
CA SER A 227 -3.95 -26.73 0.84
C SER A 227 -4.90 -26.23 -0.27
N GLN A 228 -4.94 -24.92 -0.52
CA GLN A 228 -5.73 -24.30 -1.59
C GLN A 228 -4.93 -24.28 -2.91
N TYR A 229 -4.60 -25.48 -3.43
CA TYR A 229 -3.64 -25.64 -4.53
C TYR A 229 -4.01 -24.91 -5.83
N GLN A 230 -5.30 -24.80 -6.18
CA GLN A 230 -5.70 -24.03 -7.36
C GLN A 230 -5.40 -22.53 -7.21
N LYS A 231 -5.65 -21.97 -6.02
CA LYS A 231 -5.33 -20.56 -5.77
C LYS A 231 -3.80 -20.34 -5.74
N GLN A 232 -3.06 -21.30 -5.19
CA GLN A 232 -1.60 -21.33 -5.24
C GLN A 232 -1.11 -21.30 -6.71
N LEU A 233 -1.65 -22.19 -7.56
CA LEU A 233 -1.31 -22.25 -8.99
C LEU A 233 -1.59 -20.92 -9.70
N ASN A 234 -2.76 -20.33 -9.48
CA ASN A 234 -3.12 -19.05 -10.08
C ASN A 234 -2.14 -17.92 -9.70
N MET A 235 -1.68 -17.88 -8.44
CA MET A 235 -0.68 -16.90 -8.01
C MET A 235 0.67 -17.12 -8.68
N SER A 236 1.12 -18.37 -8.81
CA SER A 236 2.38 -18.68 -9.47
C SER A 236 2.35 -18.38 -10.97
N LEU A 237 1.24 -18.68 -11.65
CA LEU A 237 1.06 -18.34 -13.06
C LEU A 237 1.03 -16.83 -13.30
N LEU A 238 0.48 -16.04 -12.36
CA LEU A 238 0.53 -14.58 -12.43
C LEU A 238 1.98 -14.08 -12.44
N VAL A 239 2.84 -14.64 -11.58
CA VAL A 239 4.26 -14.27 -11.52
C VAL A 239 5.01 -14.78 -12.74
N LEU A 240 4.76 -16.01 -13.19
CA LEU A 240 5.40 -16.61 -14.36
C LEU A 240 5.26 -15.70 -15.61
N ASN A 241 4.04 -15.25 -15.88
CA ASN A 241 3.70 -14.44 -17.06
C ASN A 241 4.23 -13.00 -17.00
N ARG A 242 4.65 -12.54 -15.83
CA ARG A 242 5.01 -11.15 -15.57
C ARG A 242 6.40 -10.99 -14.96
N PHE A 243 7.18 -12.06 -14.88
CA PHE A 243 8.46 -12.05 -14.19
C PHE A 243 9.43 -11.04 -14.82
N PRO A 244 9.85 -9.99 -14.10
CA PRO A 244 10.74 -8.98 -14.66
C PRO A 244 12.12 -9.58 -14.94
N THR A 245 12.78 -9.08 -16.00
CA THR A 245 14.10 -9.55 -16.43
C THR A 245 15.24 -9.15 -15.48
N GLN A 246 14.99 -8.25 -14.53
CA GLN A 246 15.96 -7.80 -13.53
C GLN A 246 15.29 -7.65 -12.18
N ILE A 247 15.77 -8.41 -11.19
CA ILE A 247 15.34 -8.30 -9.79
C ILE A 247 16.55 -8.13 -8.86
N PRO A 248 16.48 -7.28 -7.82
CA PRO A 248 17.68 -6.72 -7.22
C PRO A 248 18.43 -7.62 -6.22
N THR A 249 17.84 -8.71 -5.71
CA THR A 249 18.44 -9.45 -4.57
C THR A 249 18.35 -10.98 -4.68
N GLN A 250 19.39 -11.66 -4.19
CA GLN A 250 19.46 -13.13 -4.12
C GLN A 250 18.35 -13.75 -3.27
N LYS A 251 18.00 -13.11 -2.13
CA LYS A 251 16.90 -13.54 -1.26
C LYS A 251 15.56 -13.55 -1.99
N PHE A 252 15.35 -12.60 -2.89
CA PHE A 252 14.11 -12.55 -3.67
C PHE A 252 14.05 -13.70 -4.69
N TYR A 253 15.16 -13.96 -5.41
CA TYR A 253 15.23 -15.07 -6.35
C TYR A 253 15.01 -16.43 -5.65
N SER A 254 15.54 -16.62 -4.44
CA SER A 254 15.30 -17.86 -3.69
C SER A 254 13.82 -18.03 -3.32
N SER A 255 13.15 -16.98 -2.84
CA SER A 255 11.71 -17.02 -2.53
C SER A 255 10.84 -17.33 -3.75
N VAL A 256 11.11 -16.72 -4.91
CA VAL A 256 10.34 -17.01 -6.12
C VAL A 256 10.61 -18.42 -6.64
N SER A 257 11.87 -18.86 -6.64
CA SER A 257 12.20 -20.24 -7.01
C SER A 257 11.49 -21.24 -6.11
N LEU A 258 11.42 -20.98 -4.80
CA LEU A 258 10.73 -21.83 -3.84
C LEU A 258 9.21 -21.87 -4.08
N MET A 259 8.61 -20.70 -4.36
CA MET A 259 7.19 -20.59 -4.72
C MET A 259 6.85 -21.44 -5.95
N PHE A 260 7.66 -21.33 -7.02
CA PHE A 260 7.49 -22.14 -8.23
C PHE A 260 7.68 -23.64 -7.96
N TYR A 261 8.74 -24.01 -7.23
CA TYR A 261 9.00 -25.39 -6.83
C TYR A 261 7.80 -26.01 -6.10
N HIS A 262 7.34 -25.38 -5.03
CA HIS A 262 6.21 -25.90 -4.25
C HIS A 262 4.92 -26.00 -5.07
N THR A 263 4.66 -25.00 -5.91
CA THR A 263 3.45 -25.02 -6.74
C THR A 263 3.49 -26.18 -7.73
N ALA A 264 4.62 -26.39 -8.41
CA ALA A 264 4.81 -27.48 -9.35
C ALA A 264 4.64 -28.84 -8.66
N ILE A 265 5.31 -29.05 -7.53
CA ILE A 265 5.25 -30.32 -6.80
C ILE A 265 3.88 -30.60 -6.17
N ASN A 266 3.10 -29.57 -5.80
CA ASN A 266 1.76 -29.78 -5.28
C ASN A 266 0.72 -30.05 -6.37
N ASN A 267 0.99 -29.66 -7.62
CA ASN A 267 0.01 -29.71 -8.71
C ASN A 267 0.38 -30.67 -9.86
N TYR A 268 1.54 -31.34 -9.85
CA TYR A 268 2.00 -32.14 -11.00
C TYR A 268 1.07 -33.27 -11.43
N HIS A 269 0.27 -33.83 -10.52
CA HIS A 269 -0.72 -34.85 -10.87
C HIS A 269 -1.92 -34.28 -11.64
N THR A 270 -2.32 -33.04 -11.36
CA THR A 270 -3.53 -32.42 -11.92
C THR A 270 -3.21 -31.48 -13.08
N HIS A 271 -2.08 -30.78 -13.02
CA HIS A 271 -1.61 -29.78 -13.98
C HIS A 271 -0.14 -30.06 -14.36
N PRO A 272 0.16 -31.18 -15.04
CA PRO A 272 1.53 -31.63 -15.27
C PRO A 272 2.36 -30.68 -16.15
N GLN A 273 1.75 -30.05 -17.16
CA GLN A 273 2.47 -29.16 -18.07
C GLN A 273 2.81 -27.85 -17.40
N GLU A 274 1.85 -27.22 -16.72
CA GLU A 274 2.08 -26.02 -15.92
C GLU A 274 3.11 -26.28 -14.82
N SER A 275 3.13 -27.49 -14.25
CA SER A 275 4.13 -27.86 -13.25
C SER A 275 5.54 -27.97 -13.84
N ILE A 276 5.68 -28.45 -15.07
CA ILE A 276 6.96 -28.45 -15.80
C ILE A 276 7.40 -27.00 -16.05
N GLU A 277 6.53 -26.15 -16.61
CA GLU A 277 6.87 -24.75 -16.91
C GLU A 277 7.29 -23.97 -15.65
N LEU A 278 6.58 -24.17 -14.54
CA LEU A 278 6.93 -23.57 -13.26
C LEU A 278 8.28 -24.06 -12.75
N MET A 279 8.56 -25.37 -12.86
CA MET A 279 9.83 -25.93 -12.43
C MET A 279 11.00 -25.47 -13.32
N GLU A 280 10.80 -25.37 -14.63
CA GLU A 280 11.78 -24.78 -15.54
C GLU A 280 12.11 -23.33 -15.15
N LYS A 281 11.08 -22.58 -14.75
CA LYS A 281 11.28 -21.22 -14.25
C LYS A 281 12.00 -21.20 -12.91
N ALA A 282 11.70 -22.12 -11.99
CA ALA A 282 12.42 -22.25 -10.72
C ALA A 282 13.92 -22.48 -10.95
N VAL A 283 14.27 -23.41 -11.84
CA VAL A 283 15.66 -23.71 -12.23
C VAL A 283 16.33 -22.49 -12.89
N THR A 284 15.61 -21.77 -13.76
CA THR A 284 16.14 -20.57 -14.43
C THR A 284 16.40 -19.42 -13.44
N VAL A 285 15.53 -19.27 -12.45
CA VAL A 285 15.62 -18.22 -11.43
C VAL A 285 16.72 -18.52 -10.42
N TYR A 286 16.95 -19.80 -10.10
CA TYR A 286 17.96 -20.23 -9.14
C TYR A 286 18.81 -21.40 -9.67
N PRO A 287 19.69 -21.16 -10.65
CA PRO A 287 20.41 -22.23 -11.35
C PRO A 287 21.52 -22.90 -10.51
N GLY A 288 21.85 -22.35 -9.33
CA GLY A 288 22.91 -22.88 -8.48
C GLY A 288 22.56 -24.17 -7.73
N LEU A 289 21.28 -24.58 -7.71
CA LEU A 289 20.80 -25.68 -6.88
C LEU A 289 20.51 -26.94 -7.72
N SER A 290 21.41 -27.92 -7.68
CA SER A 290 21.29 -29.20 -8.42
C SER A 290 19.97 -29.94 -8.19
N HIS A 291 19.42 -29.85 -6.98
CA HIS A 291 18.21 -30.55 -6.57
C HIS A 291 16.98 -30.09 -7.37
N LEU A 292 16.95 -28.84 -7.85
CA LEU A 292 15.88 -28.36 -8.75
C LEU A 292 15.95 -29.04 -10.13
N TYR A 293 17.15 -29.27 -10.67
CA TYR A 293 17.32 -30.00 -11.94
C TYR A 293 16.90 -31.46 -11.83
N ILE A 294 17.19 -32.09 -10.68
CA ILE A 294 16.76 -33.47 -10.41
C ILE A 294 15.24 -33.55 -10.32
N GLU A 295 14.59 -32.61 -9.62
CA GLU A 295 13.12 -32.57 -9.53
C GLU A 295 12.46 -32.25 -10.88
N LEU A 296 13.06 -31.38 -11.70
CA LEU A 296 12.62 -31.15 -13.08
C LEU A 296 12.74 -32.43 -13.94
N THR A 297 13.82 -33.19 -13.74
CA THR A 297 14.01 -34.48 -14.41
C THR A 297 12.92 -35.48 -14.02
N ASN A 298 12.60 -35.55 -12.73
CA ASN A 298 11.53 -36.41 -12.21
C ASN A 298 10.17 -36.03 -12.82
N LEU A 299 9.87 -34.72 -12.97
CA LEU A 299 8.65 -34.25 -13.63
C LEU A 299 8.58 -34.64 -15.11
N TYR A 300 9.68 -34.46 -15.85
CA TYR A 300 9.75 -34.88 -17.26
C TYR A 300 9.60 -36.39 -17.40
N SER A 301 10.22 -37.19 -16.51
CA SER A 301 10.04 -38.64 -16.51
C SER A 301 8.60 -39.04 -16.19
N PHE A 302 7.96 -38.38 -15.21
CA PHE A 302 6.56 -38.65 -14.84
C PHE A 302 5.59 -38.42 -16.01
N THR A 303 5.88 -37.45 -16.88
CA THR A 303 5.08 -37.17 -18.08
C THR A 303 5.50 -37.98 -19.32
N ASN A 304 6.29 -39.06 -19.14
CA ASN A 304 6.84 -39.91 -20.21
C ASN A 304 7.75 -39.19 -21.23
N GLN A 305 8.33 -38.05 -20.85
CA GLN A 305 9.28 -37.29 -21.67
C GLN A 305 10.72 -37.68 -21.33
N THR A 306 11.05 -38.97 -21.44
CA THR A 306 12.32 -39.54 -20.96
C THR A 306 13.57 -38.94 -21.62
N GLN A 307 13.47 -38.54 -22.89
CA GLN A 307 14.59 -37.88 -23.58
C GLN A 307 14.87 -36.48 -23.02
N ALA A 308 13.82 -35.71 -22.73
CA ALA A 308 13.94 -34.41 -22.08
C ALA A 308 14.51 -34.56 -20.66
N ALA A 309 13.99 -35.53 -19.88
CA ALA A 309 14.50 -35.87 -18.56
C ALA A 309 16.02 -36.13 -18.59
N LYS A 310 16.50 -36.93 -19.56
CA LYS A 310 17.94 -37.19 -19.72
C LYS A 310 18.73 -35.92 -20.06
N SER A 311 18.25 -35.11 -21.02
CA SER A 311 18.90 -33.87 -21.45
C SER A 311 19.06 -32.88 -20.29
N ILE A 312 18.08 -32.77 -19.38
CA ILE A 312 18.21 -31.91 -18.18
C ILE A 312 19.45 -32.29 -17.34
N LEU A 313 19.66 -33.58 -17.09
CA LEU A 313 20.82 -34.04 -16.30
C LEU A 313 22.14 -33.95 -17.06
N THR A 314 22.17 -34.23 -18.37
CA THR A 314 23.42 -34.35 -19.14
C THR A 314 23.86 -33.07 -19.83
N GLU A 315 22.94 -32.16 -20.13
CA GLU A 315 23.20 -30.95 -20.90
C GLU A 315 22.95 -29.70 -20.04
N THR A 316 21.76 -29.56 -19.48
CA THR A 316 21.37 -28.33 -18.76
C THR A 316 22.08 -28.21 -17.40
N CYS A 317 22.07 -29.27 -16.59
CA CYS A 317 22.73 -29.26 -15.27
C CYS A 317 24.26 -29.11 -15.38
N PHE A 318 24.86 -29.65 -16.45
CA PHE A 318 26.31 -29.63 -16.65
C PHE A 318 26.86 -28.26 -17.06
N GLN A 319 25.99 -27.31 -17.42
CA GLN A 319 26.38 -25.91 -17.61
C GLN A 319 26.84 -25.26 -16.29
N TYR A 320 26.51 -25.86 -15.14
CA TYR A 320 26.82 -25.33 -13.81
C TYR A 320 27.78 -26.28 -13.07
N PRO A 321 29.08 -25.91 -12.93
CA PRO A 321 30.09 -26.80 -12.34
C PRO A 321 29.75 -27.31 -10.93
N PHE A 322 29.11 -26.49 -10.10
CA PHE A 322 28.70 -26.88 -8.75
C PHE A 322 27.56 -27.89 -8.70
N ALA A 323 26.69 -27.92 -9.73
CA ALA A 323 25.56 -28.84 -9.79
C ALA A 323 25.91 -30.17 -10.47
N THR A 324 26.96 -30.18 -11.29
CA THR A 324 27.38 -31.31 -12.12
C THR A 324 27.61 -32.61 -11.32
N PRO A 325 28.35 -32.64 -10.20
CA PRO A 325 28.61 -33.88 -9.48
C PRO A 325 27.34 -34.54 -8.97
N HIS A 326 26.40 -33.77 -8.42
CA HIS A 326 25.14 -34.29 -7.89
C HIS A 326 24.23 -34.83 -9.01
N CYS A 327 24.16 -34.13 -10.14
CA CYS A 327 23.39 -34.59 -11.30
C CYS A 327 23.98 -35.86 -11.93
N GLN A 328 25.32 -35.98 -11.97
CA GLN A 328 26.00 -37.20 -12.41
C GLN A 328 25.71 -38.38 -11.49
N GLU A 329 25.83 -38.18 -10.18
CA GLU A 329 25.51 -39.21 -9.18
C GLU A 329 24.06 -39.69 -9.34
N TYR A 330 23.11 -38.77 -9.44
CA TYR A 330 21.70 -39.10 -9.63
C TYR A 330 21.43 -39.84 -10.95
N LEU A 331 22.09 -39.45 -12.05
CA LEU A 331 21.98 -40.12 -13.34
C LEU A 331 22.48 -41.57 -13.29
N GLU A 332 23.57 -41.84 -12.59
CA GLU A 332 24.07 -43.22 -12.43
C GLU A 332 23.11 -44.06 -11.57
N GLN A 333 22.55 -43.49 -10.51
CA GLN A 333 21.55 -44.17 -9.69
C GLN A 333 20.27 -44.50 -10.48
N SER A 334 19.79 -43.57 -11.32
CA SER A 334 18.55 -43.75 -12.08
C SER A 334 18.64 -44.84 -13.15
N LYS A 335 19.83 -45.18 -13.65
CA LYS A 335 20.03 -46.33 -14.56
C LYS A 335 19.62 -47.67 -13.94
N THR A 336 19.73 -47.79 -12.62
CA THR A 336 19.44 -49.04 -11.90
C THR A 336 18.08 -49.00 -11.20
N LYS A 337 17.71 -47.85 -10.62
CA LYS A 337 16.50 -47.70 -9.80
C LYS A 337 15.35 -46.98 -10.51
N GLY A 338 15.57 -46.47 -11.72
CA GLY A 338 14.64 -45.57 -12.39
C GLY A 338 14.68 -44.14 -11.81
N TYR A 339 13.97 -43.22 -12.44
CA TYR A 339 13.75 -41.88 -11.91
C TYR A 339 12.75 -41.92 -10.75
N LEU A 340 12.93 -41.03 -9.78
CA LEU A 340 12.04 -40.93 -8.63
C LEU A 340 10.77 -40.17 -9.01
N LEU A 341 9.73 -40.31 -8.17
CA LEU A 341 8.55 -39.46 -8.28
C LEU A 341 8.89 -38.02 -7.85
N PRO A 342 8.32 -37.01 -8.51
CA PRO A 342 8.48 -35.61 -8.11
C PRO A 342 8.08 -35.38 -6.65
N GLY A 343 8.83 -34.55 -5.93
CA GLY A 343 8.44 -34.10 -4.60
C GLY A 343 8.65 -35.10 -3.48
N SER A 344 9.58 -36.04 -3.65
CA SER A 344 10.00 -36.96 -2.57
C SER A 344 10.40 -36.18 -1.32
N THR A 345 10.17 -36.74 -0.13
CA THR A 345 10.40 -36.07 1.15
C THR A 345 11.80 -35.46 1.26
N TYR A 346 12.83 -36.22 0.85
CA TYR A 346 14.21 -35.74 0.85
C TYR A 346 14.39 -34.47 0.01
N PHE A 347 13.96 -34.47 -1.26
CA PHE A 347 14.10 -33.30 -2.12
C PHE A 347 13.27 -32.11 -1.65
N ARG A 348 12.04 -32.39 -1.20
CA ARG A 348 11.13 -31.37 -0.70
C ARG A 348 11.71 -30.64 0.50
N ASP A 349 12.19 -31.38 1.49
CA ASP A 349 12.72 -30.80 2.73
C ASP A 349 14.02 -30.04 2.44
N PHE A 350 14.95 -30.65 1.69
CA PHE A 350 16.23 -30.02 1.36
C PHE A 350 16.07 -28.70 0.59
N ILE A 351 15.24 -28.69 -0.47
CA ILE A 351 15.02 -27.49 -1.29
C ILE A 351 14.35 -26.39 -0.45
N SER A 352 13.39 -26.76 0.41
CA SER A 352 12.68 -25.82 1.27
C SER A 352 13.63 -25.16 2.28
N ASP A 353 14.46 -25.96 2.95
CA ASP A 353 15.41 -25.47 3.94
C ASP A 353 16.48 -24.58 3.28
N TYR A 354 17.02 -25.01 2.14
CA TYR A 354 18.06 -24.29 1.43
C TYR A 354 17.59 -22.93 0.89
N LEU A 355 16.42 -22.89 0.24
CA LEU A 355 15.91 -21.66 -0.37
C LEU A 355 15.26 -20.69 0.62
N SER A 356 14.75 -21.19 1.76
CA SER A 356 14.20 -20.35 2.84
C SER A 356 15.30 -19.64 3.64
N SER A 357 16.47 -20.25 3.76
CA SER A 357 17.63 -19.71 4.46
C SER A 357 18.92 -19.91 3.64
N PRO A 358 19.12 -19.14 2.55
CA PRO A 358 20.33 -19.25 1.75
C PRO A 358 21.51 -18.73 2.57
N THR A 359 22.15 -19.63 3.32
CA THR A 359 23.39 -19.30 4.01
C THR A 359 24.46 -19.01 2.96
N ILE A 360 25.27 -17.97 3.19
CA ILE A 360 26.53 -17.76 2.48
C ILE A 360 27.49 -18.85 2.97
N SER A 361 27.27 -20.09 2.55
CA SER A 361 28.20 -21.18 2.80
C SER A 361 28.49 -21.85 1.48
N THR A 362 29.75 -21.72 1.04
CA THR A 362 30.36 -22.62 0.07
C THR A 362 30.05 -24.06 0.50
N PRO A 363 29.61 -24.95 -0.41
CA PRO A 363 29.30 -26.32 -0.02
C PRO A 363 30.58 -26.96 0.52
N LYS A 364 30.57 -27.35 1.79
CA LYS A 364 31.50 -28.36 2.27
C LYS A 364 31.11 -29.67 1.60
N SER A 365 32.14 -30.33 1.05
CA SER A 365 32.08 -31.66 0.45
C SER A 365 31.74 -32.70 1.51
N ASP A 366 30.46 -32.84 1.84
CA ASP A 366 29.99 -33.98 2.62
C ASP A 366 29.22 -34.91 1.68
N SER A 367 29.95 -35.89 1.15
CA SER A 367 29.39 -37.14 0.61
C SER A 367 29.47 -38.24 1.67
N PRO A 368 28.66 -39.31 1.61
CA PRO A 368 27.56 -39.56 0.71
C PRO A 368 26.22 -39.71 1.44
N LEU A 369 25.15 -39.57 0.67
CA LEU A 369 23.82 -40.07 1.00
C LEU A 369 23.90 -41.57 1.32
N SER A 370 23.89 -41.91 2.60
CA SER A 370 23.54 -43.25 3.07
C SER A 370 22.01 -43.36 3.09
N PHE A 371 21.46 -44.06 2.11
CA PHE A 371 20.11 -44.64 2.16
C PHE A 371 20.16 -46.05 2.71
#